data_AF-A0A7X7IV70-F1
#
_entry.id   AF-A0A7X7IV70-F1
#
_cell.length_a   1.000
_cell.length_b   1.000
_cell.length_c   1.000
_cell.angle_alpha   90.00
_cell.angle_beta   90.00
_cell.angle_gamma   90.00
#
_symmetry.space_group_name_H-M   'P 1'
#
loop_
_entity.id
_entity.type
_entity.pdbx_description
1 polymer ?
#
loop_
_entity_poly.entity_id
_entity_poly.type
_entity_poly.pdbx_seq_one_letter_code
_entity_poly.pdbx_strand_id
1 'polypeptide(L)'
;YLEVAVALLNRPLYVASRVFSEAPMDMLALLLFVPLFGFEVLLVTLPGLILNTTTTFDMQSSLQVHYAAPIVPFVFWAFIVGLKRLEHLTCRANLLKRHPERWRPVGLAILILLAAATFGADYEFHSFTSHVWSRYRVMQLVEPDSTVSCETGFVPHLSRHARPYLFPTEANHGVHYRDCDFVLVDKEGNPWPLQRTELGPAIDEIIRQTNVYEVIAEDSGVYLFANREKRQEAEQEDAPLQSDRARSD
;
A
#
# COMPACT_ATOMS: atom_id res chain seq x y z
N TYR A 1 -0.63 16.95 12.49
CA TYR A 1 0.64 17.42 13.10
C TYR A 1 0.46 18.21 14.39
N LEU A 2 -0.42 19.22 14.45
CA LEU A 2 -0.66 19.98 15.70
C LEU A 2 -1.11 19.08 16.86
N GLU A 3 -2.04 18.16 16.60
CA GLU A 3 -2.54 17.22 17.60
C GLU A 3 -1.44 16.30 18.16
N VAL A 4 -0.51 15.86 17.30
CA VAL A 4 0.68 15.07 17.71
C VAL A 4 1.61 15.90 18.59
N ALA A 5 1.86 17.17 18.23
CA ALA A 5 2.66 18.08 19.04
C ALA A 5 2.01 18.37 20.40
N VAL A 6 0.69 18.54 20.43
CA VAL A 6 -0.09 18.73 21.66
C VAL A 6 -0.06 17.45 22.52
N ALA A 7 -0.16 16.27 21.92
CA ALA A 7 -0.07 14.99 22.62
C ALA A 7 1.31 14.77 23.26
N LEU A 8 2.38 15.18 22.58
CA LEU A 8 3.75 15.16 23.13
C LEU A 8 3.89 15.98 24.41
N LEU A 9 3.27 17.16 24.44
CA LEU A 9 3.33 18.06 25.59
C LEU A 9 2.37 17.63 26.72
N ASN A 10 1.16 17.22 26.37
CA ASN A 10 0.10 16.95 27.34
C ASN A 10 0.05 15.49 27.82
N ARG A 11 0.62 14.55 27.06
CA ARG A 11 0.58 13.11 27.36
C ARG A 11 1.93 12.43 27.06
N PRO A 12 3.04 12.89 27.64
CA PRO A 12 4.38 12.38 27.32
C PRO A 12 4.55 10.89 27.62
N LEU A 13 3.94 10.38 28.71
CA LEU A 13 3.99 8.97 29.07
C LEU A 13 3.23 8.08 28.06
N TYR A 14 2.11 8.57 27.54
CA TYR A 14 1.37 7.86 26.49
C TYR A 14 2.22 7.77 25.22
N VAL A 15 2.80 8.88 24.77
CA VAL A 15 3.64 8.91 23.57
C VAL A 15 4.88 8.02 23.76
N ALA A 16 5.52 8.08 24.93
CA ALA A 16 6.63 7.18 25.26
C ALA A 16 6.20 5.70 25.15
N SER A 17 5.06 5.32 25.74
CA SER A 17 4.56 3.93 25.65
C SER A 17 4.31 3.46 24.21
N ARG A 18 3.95 4.38 23.29
CA ARG A 18 3.77 4.09 21.87
C ARG A 18 5.08 3.98 21.11
N VAL A 19 6.06 4.84 21.41
CA VAL A 19 7.40 4.75 20.82
C VAL A 19 8.14 3.47 21.26
N PHE A 20 7.86 2.99 22.48
CA PHE A 20 8.39 1.72 23.00
C PHE A 20 7.42 0.53 22.83
N SER A 21 6.55 0.59 21.81
CA SER A 21 5.64 -0.52 21.46
C SER A 21 6.36 -1.62 20.67
N GLU A 22 5.63 -2.69 20.34
CA GLU A 22 6.16 -3.89 19.67
C GLU A 22 6.88 -3.55 18.35
N ALA A 23 6.25 -2.82 17.42
CA ALA A 23 6.83 -2.59 16.09
C ALA A 23 8.20 -1.87 16.11
N PRO A 24 8.41 -0.75 16.85
CA PRO A 24 9.74 -0.17 17.01
C PRO A 24 10.73 -1.11 17.72
N MET A 25 10.28 -1.90 18.70
CA MET A 25 11.13 -2.88 19.39
C MET A 25 11.56 -4.01 18.48
N ASP A 26 10.67 -4.54 17.64
CA ASP A 26 10.96 -5.58 16.66
C ASP A 26 11.98 -5.09 15.63
N MET A 27 11.83 -3.84 15.18
CA MET A 27 12.81 -3.20 14.29
C MET A 27 14.18 -3.05 14.94
N LEU A 28 14.25 -2.71 16.24
CA LEU A 28 15.51 -2.67 16.98
C LEU A 28 16.08 -4.06 17.24
N ALA A 29 15.23 -5.03 17.56
CA ALA A 29 15.59 -6.41 17.82
C ALA A 29 16.20 -7.08 16.58
N LEU A 30 15.66 -6.78 15.39
CA LEU A 30 16.23 -7.20 14.10
C LEU A 30 17.70 -6.78 13.95
N LEU A 31 18.05 -5.61 14.49
CA LEU A 31 19.40 -5.06 14.46
C LEU A 31 20.14 -5.30 15.78
N LEU A 32 19.72 -6.29 16.55
CA LEU A 32 20.31 -6.71 17.82
C LEU A 32 20.48 -5.57 18.83
N PHE A 33 19.59 -4.58 18.79
CA PHE A 33 19.64 -3.35 19.58
C PHE A 33 20.93 -2.52 19.41
N VAL A 34 21.79 -2.85 18.44
CA VAL A 34 22.98 -2.08 18.10
C VAL A 34 22.68 -0.60 17.77
N PRO A 35 21.55 -0.24 17.12
CA PRO A 35 21.22 1.16 16.88
C PRO A 35 21.17 2.02 18.16
N LEU A 36 20.92 1.44 19.33
CA LEU A 36 20.92 2.18 20.61
C LEU A 36 22.29 2.80 20.93
N PHE A 37 23.39 2.21 20.43
CA PHE A 37 24.71 2.81 20.57
C PHE A 37 24.93 4.01 19.65
N GLY A 38 24.09 4.23 18.63
CA GLY A 38 24.03 5.42 17.78
C GLY A 38 22.81 6.30 18.07
N PHE A 39 22.43 6.43 19.35
CA PHE A 39 21.17 7.05 19.75
C PHE A 39 20.94 8.44 19.16
N GLU A 40 21.99 9.24 18.94
CA GLU A 40 21.85 10.58 18.37
C GLU A 40 21.24 10.57 16.96
N VAL A 41 21.48 9.51 16.19
CA VAL A 41 20.87 9.33 14.87
C VAL A 41 19.43 8.81 15.01
N LEU A 42 19.16 7.96 16.01
CA LEU A 42 17.78 7.52 16.31
C LEU A 42 16.87 8.69 16.72
N LEU A 43 17.40 9.77 17.30
CA LEU A 43 16.57 10.94 17.61
C LEU A 43 15.93 11.55 16.35
N VAL A 44 16.56 11.39 15.17
CA VAL A 44 16.01 11.86 13.90
C VAL A 44 14.76 11.08 13.49
N THR A 45 14.63 9.82 13.93
CA THR A 45 13.44 8.99 13.62
C THR A 45 12.26 9.29 14.52
N LEU A 46 12.46 9.97 15.65
CA LEU A 46 11.42 10.21 16.64
C LEU A 46 10.15 10.84 16.05
N PRO A 47 10.21 11.90 15.22
CA PRO A 47 9.00 12.50 14.65
C PRO A 47 8.19 11.49 13.83
N GLY A 48 8.86 10.68 13.01
CA GLY A 48 8.23 9.64 12.19
C GLY A 48 7.67 8.50 13.04
N LEU A 49 8.43 8.04 14.05
CA LEU A 49 8.00 7.00 14.98
C LEU A 49 6.78 7.45 15.78
N ILE A 50 6.79 8.67 16.31
CA ILE A 50 5.66 9.23 17.06
C ILE A 50 4.43 9.33 16.15
N LEU A 51 4.58 9.91 14.96
CA LEU A 51 3.48 10.05 14.01
C LEU A 51 2.84 8.69 13.69
N ASN A 52 3.67 7.68 13.38
CA ASN A 52 3.17 6.37 13.00
C ASN A 52 2.62 5.59 14.19
N THR A 53 3.30 5.56 15.34
CA THR A 53 2.86 4.74 16.50
C THR A 53 1.68 5.32 17.27
N THR A 54 1.35 6.61 17.07
CA THR A 54 0.20 7.25 17.73
C THR A 54 -1.09 7.23 16.92
N THR A 55 -1.03 6.79 15.66
CA THR A 55 -2.21 6.60 14.81
C THR A 55 -3.10 5.47 15.33
N THR A 56 -4.39 5.54 15.02
CA THR A 56 -5.34 4.43 15.26
C THR A 56 -5.43 3.47 14.08
N PHE A 57 -4.71 3.74 12.98
CA PHE A 57 -4.68 2.88 11.81
C PHE A 57 -3.62 1.79 11.95
N ASP A 58 -4.07 0.54 12.11
CA ASP A 58 -3.21 -0.59 12.48
C ASP A 58 -1.97 -0.74 11.60
N MET A 59 -2.12 -0.70 10.27
CA MET A 59 -0.99 -0.85 9.32
C MET A 59 0.08 0.24 9.48
N GLN A 60 -0.33 1.45 9.88
CA GLN A 60 0.59 2.55 10.11
C GLN A 60 1.24 2.43 11.50
N SER A 61 0.47 2.05 12.51
CA SER A 61 0.98 1.87 13.88
C SER A 61 1.97 0.70 14.01
N SER A 62 1.79 -0.36 13.22
CA SER A 62 2.66 -1.53 13.15
C SER A 62 3.90 -1.31 12.28
N LEU A 63 4.10 -0.11 11.73
CA LEU A 63 5.21 0.23 10.83
C LEU A 63 5.28 -0.68 9.60
N GLN A 64 4.16 -1.26 9.19
CA GLN A 64 4.09 -2.11 8.00
C GLN A 64 4.01 -1.26 6.73
N VAL A 65 4.15 -1.93 5.58
CA VAL A 65 4.03 -1.33 4.24
C VAL A 65 5.05 -0.19 4.07
N HIS A 66 4.60 1.00 3.68
CA HIS A 66 5.44 2.14 3.33
C HIS A 66 5.66 3.11 4.51
N TYR A 67 4.99 2.90 5.65
CA TYR A 67 5.01 3.84 6.77
C TYR A 67 6.37 3.86 7.51
N ALA A 68 7.12 2.76 7.47
CA ALA A 68 8.49 2.70 7.97
C ALA A 68 9.53 3.33 7.02
N ALA A 69 9.20 3.56 5.74
CA ALA A 69 10.18 3.97 4.73
C ALA A 69 11.01 5.21 5.10
N PRO A 70 10.45 6.27 5.72
CA PRO A 70 11.22 7.43 6.15
C PRO A 70 12.11 7.18 7.39
N ILE A 71 11.78 6.16 8.20
CA ILE A 71 12.45 5.83 9.47
C ILE A 71 13.68 4.94 9.20
N VAL A 72 13.52 3.95 8.32
CA VAL A 72 14.50 2.89 8.04
C VAL A 72 15.91 3.42 7.77
N PRO A 73 16.16 4.40 6.87
CA PRO A 73 17.52 4.87 6.56
C PRO A 73 18.29 5.36 7.80
N PHE A 74 17.61 6.04 8.72
CA PHE A 74 18.23 6.57 9.93
C PHE A 74 18.45 5.50 10.99
N VAL A 75 17.59 4.49 11.06
CA VAL A 75 17.81 3.31 11.93
C VAL A 75 19.06 2.56 11.48
N PHE A 76 19.25 2.36 10.17
CA PHE A 76 20.48 1.76 9.64
C PHE A 76 21.70 2.65 9.80
N TRP A 77 21.54 3.97 9.73
CA TRP A 77 22.66 4.88 10.04
C TRP A 77 23.03 4.80 11.54
N ALA A 78 22.05 4.79 12.44
CA ALA A 78 22.28 4.55 13.86
C ALA A 78 22.96 3.20 14.11
N PHE A 79 22.59 2.15 13.38
CA PHE A 79 23.24 0.85 13.40
C PHE A 79 24.73 0.94 13.03
N ILE A 80 25.07 1.62 11.93
CA ILE A 80 26.46 1.79 11.48
C ILE A 80 27.29 2.55 12.53
N VAL A 81 26.74 3.63 13.08
CA VAL A 81 27.41 4.40 14.16
C VAL A 81 27.58 3.54 15.42
N GLY A 82 26.54 2.76 15.76
CA GLY A 82 26.55 1.84 16.89
C GLY A 82 27.61 0.74 16.75
N LEU A 83 27.73 0.13 15.57
CA LEU A 83 28.78 -0.86 15.27
C LEU A 83 30.18 -0.27 15.46
N LYS A 84 30.45 0.94 14.95
CA LYS A 84 31.74 1.61 15.11
C LYS A 84 32.09 1.86 16.59
N ARG A 85 31.09 2.24 17.39
CA ARG A 85 31.27 2.45 18.84
C ARG A 85 31.51 1.13 19.57
N LEU A 86 30.77 0.08 19.24
CA LEU A 86 30.97 -1.27 19.78
C LEU A 86 32.35 -1.84 19.43
N GLU A 87 32.85 -1.64 18.21
CA GLU A 87 34.21 -2.01 17.81
C GLU A 87 35.25 -1.32 18.70
N HIS A 88 35.09 -0.03 18.96
CA HIS A 88 35.99 0.70 19.85
C HIS A 88 35.93 0.20 21.31
N LEU A 89 34.73 -0.09 21.83
CA LEU A 89 34.53 -0.61 23.19
C LEU A 89 35.13 -2.02 23.36
N THR A 90 34.91 -2.92 22.39
CA THR A 90 35.42 -4.29 22.41
C THR A 90 36.94 -4.35 22.23
N CYS A 91 37.51 -3.46 21.41
CA CYS A 91 38.97 -3.27 21.31
C CYS A 91 39.57 -2.79 22.63
N ARG A 92 38.93 -1.81 23.29
CA ARG A 92 39.35 -1.30 24.60
C ARG A 92 39.27 -2.34 25.71
N ALA A 93 38.29 -3.24 25.65
CA ALA A 93 38.10 -4.34 26.59
C ALA A 93 39.00 -5.56 26.31
N ASN A 94 39.91 -5.51 25.33
CA ASN A 94 40.73 -6.64 24.87
C ASN A 94 39.96 -7.88 24.36
N LEU A 95 38.62 -7.82 24.23
CA LEU A 95 37.78 -8.97 23.89
C LEU A 95 37.98 -9.43 22.43
N LEU A 96 38.25 -8.50 21.51
CA LEU A 96 38.38 -8.75 20.06
C LEU A 96 39.82 -8.61 19.52
N LYS A 97 40.84 -8.66 20.39
CA LYS A 97 42.26 -8.45 19.99
C LYS A 97 42.83 -9.52 19.05
N ARG A 98 42.12 -10.60 18.73
CA ARG A 98 42.55 -11.62 17.77
C ARG A 98 41.80 -11.47 16.44
N HIS A 99 42.45 -10.79 15.49
CA HIS A 99 42.12 -10.77 14.06
C HIS A 99 40.68 -10.35 13.70
N PRO A 100 40.27 -9.09 13.93
CA PRO A 100 38.93 -8.59 13.56
C PRO A 100 38.59 -8.80 12.08
N GLU A 101 39.59 -8.75 11.20
CA GLU A 101 39.44 -8.98 9.75
C GLU A 101 38.88 -10.37 9.40
N ARG A 102 39.12 -11.39 10.25
CA ARG A 102 38.60 -12.75 10.01
C ARG A 102 37.12 -12.89 10.37
N TRP A 103 36.62 -12.07 11.30
CA TRP A 103 35.25 -12.17 11.82
C TRP A 103 34.26 -11.26 11.08
N ARG A 104 34.74 -10.21 10.40
CA ARG A 104 33.92 -9.33 9.54
C ARG A 104 33.04 -10.08 8.53
N PRO A 105 33.55 -11.00 7.69
CA PRO A 105 32.70 -11.71 6.73
C PRO A 105 31.71 -12.66 7.43
N VAL A 106 32.07 -13.23 8.58
CA VAL A 106 31.18 -14.09 9.38
C VAL A 106 30.03 -13.27 9.96
N GLY A 107 30.31 -12.10 10.52
CA GLY A 107 29.27 -11.19 11.03
C GLY A 107 28.34 -10.69 9.92
N LEU A 108 28.88 -10.34 8.75
CA LEU A 108 28.08 -9.97 7.59
C LEU A 108 27.21 -11.13 7.09
N ALA A 109 27.77 -12.35 7.00
CA ALA A 109 27.02 -13.54 6.62
C ALA A 109 25.88 -13.85 7.60
N ILE A 110 26.11 -13.72 8.91
CA ILE A 110 25.07 -13.88 9.94
C ILE A 110 23.98 -12.82 9.78
N LEU A 111 24.33 -11.55 9.53
CA LEU A 111 23.35 -10.49 9.29
C LEU A 111 22.52 -10.75 8.03
N ILE A 112 23.14 -11.20 6.94
CA ILE A 112 22.44 -11.56 5.70
C ILE A 112 21.51 -12.76 5.95
N LEU A 113 21.98 -13.79 6.66
CA LEU A 113 21.16 -14.95 6.98
C LEU A 113 19.99 -14.60 7.90
N LEU A 114 20.20 -13.73 8.90
CA LEU A 114 19.13 -13.23 9.75
C LEU A 114 18.10 -12.45 8.93
N ALA A 115 18.55 -11.53 8.07
CA ALA A 115 17.66 -10.77 7.19
C ALA A 115 16.90 -11.67 6.21
N ALA A 116 17.55 -12.66 5.61
CA ALA A 116 16.91 -13.64 4.74
C ALA A 116 15.90 -14.52 5.50
N ALA A 117 16.21 -14.93 6.73
CA ALA A 117 15.31 -15.71 7.56
C ALA A 117 14.10 -14.90 8.06
N THR A 118 14.24 -13.59 8.30
CA THR A 118 13.14 -12.73 8.74
C THR A 118 12.26 -12.24 7.59
N PHE A 119 12.82 -11.96 6.41
CA PHE A 119 12.08 -11.34 5.31
C PHE A 119 11.94 -12.21 4.06
N GLY A 120 12.84 -13.17 3.85
CA GLY A 120 12.83 -14.02 2.67
C GLY A 120 11.99 -15.29 2.82
N ALA A 121 11.73 -15.73 4.06
CA ALA A 121 11.03 -17.00 4.31
C ALA A 121 9.58 -16.99 3.81
N ASP A 122 8.88 -15.86 3.96
CA ASP A 122 7.48 -15.71 3.56
C ASP A 122 7.32 -14.89 2.27
N TYR A 123 8.43 -14.57 1.58
CA TYR A 123 8.36 -13.81 0.33
C TYR A 123 7.90 -14.72 -0.81
N GLU A 124 6.66 -14.57 -1.23
CA GLU A 124 6.14 -15.25 -2.41
C GLU A 124 6.47 -14.46 -3.69
N PHE A 125 7.25 -15.08 -4.56
CA PHE A 125 7.38 -14.60 -5.94
C PHE A 125 6.04 -14.76 -6.64
N HIS A 126 5.36 -13.65 -6.86
CA HIS A 126 4.10 -13.64 -7.59
C HIS A 126 4.40 -14.01 -9.04
N SER A 127 3.86 -15.15 -9.47
CA SER A 127 3.95 -15.61 -10.86
C SER A 127 2.81 -15.03 -11.68
N PHE A 128 3.07 -14.74 -12.96
CA PHE A 128 2.03 -14.33 -13.90
C PHE A 128 1.11 -15.53 -14.19
N THR A 129 -0.04 -15.57 -13.52
CA THR A 129 -1.07 -16.59 -13.77
C THR A 129 -1.93 -16.21 -14.97
N SER A 130 -2.71 -17.16 -15.49
CA SER A 130 -3.73 -16.88 -16.51
C SER A 130 -4.73 -15.81 -16.05
N HIS A 131 -5.06 -15.80 -14.75
CA HIS A 131 -5.96 -14.82 -14.15
C HIS A 131 -5.45 -13.38 -14.27
N VAL A 132 -4.15 -13.18 -14.06
CA VAL A 132 -3.51 -11.86 -14.24
C VAL A 132 -3.72 -11.36 -15.68
N TRP A 133 -3.60 -12.24 -16.68
CA TRP A 133 -3.86 -11.88 -18.07
C TRP A 133 -5.33 -11.60 -18.36
N SER A 134 -6.27 -12.29 -17.70
CA SER A 134 -7.70 -11.99 -17.76
C SER A 134 -7.99 -10.58 -17.24
N ARG A 135 -7.38 -10.18 -16.11
CA ARG A 135 -7.47 -8.82 -15.56
C ARG A 135 -7.03 -7.76 -16.57
N TYR A 136 -5.86 -7.95 -17.20
CA TYR A 136 -5.37 -7.01 -18.21
C TYR A 136 -6.27 -6.93 -19.45
N ARG A 137 -6.77 -8.07 -19.95
CA ARG A 137 -7.66 -8.12 -21.11
C ARG A 137 -8.98 -7.40 -20.88
N VAL A 138 -9.63 -7.65 -19.74
CA VAL A 138 -10.90 -6.99 -19.40
C VAL A 138 -10.69 -5.50 -19.13
N MET A 139 -9.61 -5.12 -18.43
CA MET A 139 -9.30 -3.72 -18.13
C MET A 139 -9.04 -2.88 -19.39
N GLN A 140 -8.49 -3.47 -20.46
CA GLN A 140 -8.26 -2.78 -21.74
C GLN A 140 -9.55 -2.42 -22.50
N LEU A 141 -10.69 -2.97 -22.11
CA LEU A 141 -12.00 -2.66 -22.72
C LEU A 141 -12.65 -1.41 -22.10
N VAL A 142 -12.09 -0.87 -21.03
CA VAL A 142 -12.54 0.39 -20.43
C VAL A 142 -12.29 1.53 -21.40
N GLU A 143 -13.33 2.29 -21.72
CA GLU A 143 -13.24 3.42 -22.66
C GLU A 143 -12.38 4.57 -22.08
N PRO A 144 -11.62 5.31 -22.92
CA PRO A 144 -10.84 6.45 -22.47
C PRO A 144 -11.70 7.54 -21.83
N ASP A 145 -11.15 8.22 -20.82
CA ASP A 145 -11.78 9.32 -20.09
C ASP A 145 -13.12 8.98 -19.41
N SER A 146 -13.52 7.70 -19.39
CA SER A 146 -14.69 7.23 -18.66
C SER A 146 -14.46 7.19 -17.15
N THR A 147 -15.54 7.25 -16.38
CA THR A 147 -15.53 7.01 -14.94
C THR A 147 -15.72 5.53 -14.65
N VAL A 148 -14.88 4.97 -13.78
CA VAL A 148 -14.87 3.53 -13.51
C VAL A 148 -14.87 3.29 -12.01
N SER A 149 -15.86 2.57 -11.51
CA SER A 149 -15.82 2.06 -10.13
C SER A 149 -15.08 0.73 -10.11
N CYS A 150 -13.98 0.63 -9.36
CA CYS A 150 -13.14 -0.57 -9.34
C CYS A 150 -12.44 -0.82 -8.00
N GLU A 151 -11.95 -2.06 -7.81
CA GLU A 151 -11.14 -2.41 -6.64
C GLU A 151 -9.77 -1.70 -6.65
N THR A 152 -9.16 -1.54 -5.46
CA THR A 152 -7.90 -0.80 -5.30
C THR A 152 -6.75 -1.29 -6.19
N GLY A 153 -6.77 -2.57 -6.59
CA GLY A 153 -5.75 -3.14 -7.47
C GLY A 153 -5.79 -2.58 -8.89
N PHE A 154 -6.95 -2.13 -9.37
CA PHE A 154 -7.11 -1.59 -10.73
C PHE A 154 -6.82 -0.09 -10.82
N VAL A 155 -7.03 0.66 -9.74
CA VAL A 155 -6.85 2.12 -9.65
C VAL A 155 -5.51 2.60 -10.25
N PRO A 156 -4.32 2.09 -9.83
CA PRO A 156 -3.05 2.59 -10.36
C PRO A 156 -2.87 2.32 -11.87
N HIS A 157 -3.53 1.30 -12.40
CA HIS A 157 -3.45 0.95 -13.82
C HIS A 157 -4.44 1.76 -14.68
N LEU A 158 -5.62 2.08 -14.14
CA LEU A 158 -6.65 2.85 -14.83
C LEU A 158 -6.43 4.36 -14.77
N SER A 159 -5.74 4.89 -13.75
CA SER A 159 -5.57 6.34 -13.52
C SER A 159 -4.90 7.11 -14.68
N ARG A 160 -4.32 6.41 -15.66
CA ARG A 160 -3.71 7.01 -16.85
C ARG A 160 -4.66 7.14 -18.04
N HIS A 161 -5.77 6.41 -18.04
CA HIS A 161 -6.64 6.24 -19.20
C HIS A 161 -8.11 6.49 -18.86
N ALA A 162 -8.50 6.34 -17.60
CA ALA A 162 -9.85 6.53 -17.09
C ALA A 162 -9.79 7.30 -15.76
N ARG A 163 -10.97 7.63 -15.22
CA ARG A 163 -11.14 8.23 -13.90
C ARG A 163 -11.61 7.15 -12.92
N PRO A 164 -10.71 6.39 -12.28
CA PRO A 164 -11.08 5.32 -11.37
C PRO A 164 -11.54 5.88 -10.01
N TYR A 165 -12.57 5.24 -9.45
CA TYR A 165 -13.10 5.45 -8.11
C TYR A 165 -13.17 4.10 -7.37
N LEU A 166 -12.96 4.07 -6.06
CA LEU A 166 -13.05 2.84 -5.31
C LEU A 166 -14.47 2.26 -5.29
N PHE A 167 -14.57 0.98 -5.61
CA PHE A 167 -15.80 0.20 -5.45
C PHE A 167 -16.04 -0.16 -3.97
N PRO A 168 -17.29 -0.17 -3.46
CA PRO A 168 -18.54 0.26 -4.12
C PRO A 168 -18.77 1.77 -4.02
N THR A 169 -18.06 2.47 -3.14
CA THR A 169 -18.17 3.91 -2.96
C THR A 169 -16.82 4.49 -2.58
N GLU A 170 -16.39 5.51 -3.31
CA GLU A 170 -15.17 6.23 -3.01
C GLU A 170 -15.40 7.15 -1.81
N ALA A 171 -14.88 6.75 -0.64
CA ALA A 171 -15.09 7.48 0.61
C ALA A 171 -14.65 8.95 0.55
N ASN A 172 -13.59 9.26 -0.21
CA ASN A 172 -13.04 10.62 -0.25
C ASN A 172 -13.83 11.58 -1.14
N HIS A 173 -14.55 11.04 -2.14
CA HIS A 173 -15.26 11.84 -3.14
C HIS A 173 -16.78 11.66 -3.09
N GLY A 174 -17.27 10.68 -2.34
CA GLY A 174 -18.70 10.36 -2.25
C GLY A 174 -19.28 9.78 -3.54
N VAL A 175 -18.43 9.33 -4.47
CA VAL A 175 -18.85 8.77 -5.77
C VAL A 175 -19.24 7.31 -5.58
N HIS A 176 -20.50 6.98 -5.87
CA HIS A 176 -21.00 5.61 -5.78
C HIS A 176 -20.81 4.89 -7.12
N TYR A 177 -20.72 3.55 -7.12
CA TYR A 177 -20.55 2.77 -8.36
C TYR A 177 -21.67 2.97 -9.40
N ARG A 178 -22.83 3.49 -8.95
CA ARG A 178 -23.99 3.85 -9.78
C ARG A 178 -23.81 5.15 -10.56
N ASP A 179 -22.90 6.01 -10.11
CA ASP A 179 -22.60 7.27 -10.76
C ASP A 179 -21.49 7.13 -11.82
N CYS A 180 -20.89 5.94 -11.93
CA CYS A 180 -19.83 5.63 -12.88
C CYS A 180 -20.37 5.05 -14.19
N ASP A 181 -19.63 5.29 -15.27
CA ASP A 181 -19.88 4.73 -16.61
C ASP A 181 -19.64 3.22 -16.63
N PHE A 182 -18.61 2.77 -15.92
CA PHE A 182 -18.25 1.36 -15.82
C PHE A 182 -18.06 0.90 -14.37
N VAL A 183 -18.23 -0.40 -14.15
CA VAL A 183 -17.83 -1.11 -12.93
C VAL A 183 -16.89 -2.25 -13.29
N LEU A 184 -15.67 -2.24 -12.76
CA LEU A 184 -14.63 -3.27 -13.00
C LEU A 184 -14.27 -3.96 -11.69
N VAL A 185 -14.58 -5.25 -11.57
CA VAL A 185 -14.44 -6.03 -10.33
C VAL A 185 -13.89 -7.42 -10.61
N ASP A 186 -13.06 -7.95 -9.71
CA ASP A 186 -12.46 -9.27 -9.80
C ASP A 186 -12.86 -10.11 -8.58
N LYS A 187 -13.63 -11.18 -8.78
CA LYS A 187 -14.05 -12.10 -7.70
C LYS A 187 -12.89 -12.67 -6.90
N GLU A 188 -11.72 -12.79 -7.53
CA GLU A 188 -10.49 -13.31 -6.91
C GLU A 188 -9.55 -12.22 -6.40
N GLY A 189 -9.85 -10.95 -6.69
CA GLY A 189 -9.06 -9.77 -6.37
C GLY A 189 -8.95 -9.45 -4.88
N ASN A 190 -8.19 -8.39 -4.58
CA ASN A 190 -8.17 -7.81 -3.25
C ASN A 190 -9.50 -7.07 -3.03
N PRO A 191 -10.38 -7.56 -2.12
CA PRO A 191 -11.74 -7.05 -1.97
C PRO A 191 -11.79 -5.65 -1.34
N TRP A 192 -10.68 -5.12 -0.82
CA TRP A 192 -10.66 -3.84 -0.12
C TRP A 192 -11.29 -2.72 -0.98
N PRO A 193 -12.17 -1.88 -0.41
CA PRO A 193 -12.51 -1.72 1.02
C PRO A 193 -13.53 -2.72 1.59
N LEU A 194 -14.11 -3.59 0.76
CA LEU A 194 -15.02 -4.65 1.22
C LEU A 194 -14.26 -5.80 1.89
N GLN A 195 -14.99 -6.60 2.67
CA GLN A 195 -14.53 -7.89 3.12
C GLN A 195 -14.68 -8.94 2.00
N ARG A 196 -13.87 -10.01 2.07
CA ARG A 196 -13.92 -11.09 1.07
C ARG A 196 -15.30 -11.76 0.96
N THR A 197 -16.01 -11.83 2.07
CA THR A 197 -17.38 -12.36 2.17
C THR A 197 -18.44 -11.44 1.58
N GLU A 198 -18.14 -10.15 1.41
CA GLU A 198 -19.07 -9.12 0.92
C GLU A 198 -18.93 -8.89 -0.60
N LEU A 199 -17.72 -9.11 -1.15
CA LEU A 199 -17.44 -8.88 -2.56
C LEU A 199 -18.33 -9.71 -3.50
N GLY A 200 -18.47 -11.01 -3.25
CA GLY A 200 -19.31 -11.90 -4.06
C GLY A 200 -20.78 -11.42 -4.12
N PRO A 201 -21.44 -11.22 -2.95
CA PRO A 201 -22.79 -10.66 -2.89
C PRO A 201 -22.94 -9.30 -3.60
N ALA A 202 -21.94 -8.41 -3.50
CA ALA A 202 -21.97 -7.11 -4.18
C ALA A 202 -21.90 -7.26 -5.71
N ILE A 203 -21.08 -8.18 -6.24
CA ILE A 203 -21.04 -8.49 -7.67
C ILE A 203 -22.36 -9.11 -8.13
N ASP A 204 -22.91 -10.05 -7.36
CA ASP A 204 -24.20 -10.69 -7.67
C ASP A 204 -25.37 -9.70 -7.62
N GLU A 205 -25.27 -8.64 -6.83
CA GLU A 205 -26.24 -7.54 -6.84
C GLU A 205 -26.21 -6.78 -8.19
N ILE A 206 -25.02 -6.43 -8.69
CA ILE A 206 -24.86 -5.76 -9.99
C ILE A 206 -25.37 -6.65 -11.12
N ILE A 207 -25.02 -7.94 -11.12
CA ILE A 207 -25.47 -8.91 -12.12
C ILE A 207 -27.01 -8.99 -12.17
N ARG A 208 -27.69 -8.86 -11.02
CA ARG A 208 -29.16 -8.86 -10.94
C ARG A 208 -29.81 -7.58 -11.45
N GLN A 209 -29.07 -6.48 -11.55
CA GLN A 209 -29.56 -5.19 -12.04
C GLN A 209 -29.40 -5.07 -13.56
N THR A 210 -29.90 -6.04 -14.32
CA THR A 210 -29.76 -6.10 -15.81
C THR A 210 -30.37 -4.91 -16.56
N ASN A 211 -31.32 -4.21 -15.93
CA ASN A 211 -31.92 -2.98 -16.47
C ASN A 211 -30.99 -1.76 -16.36
N VAL A 212 -30.02 -1.79 -15.44
CA VAL A 212 -29.07 -0.69 -15.18
C VAL A 212 -27.71 -1.01 -15.76
N TYR A 213 -27.26 -2.26 -15.61
CA TYR A 213 -25.94 -2.70 -16.05
C TYR A 213 -26.00 -3.73 -17.16
N GLU A 214 -25.07 -3.60 -18.09
CA GLU A 214 -24.78 -4.60 -19.11
C GLU A 214 -23.40 -5.20 -18.86
N VAL A 215 -23.28 -6.53 -18.95
CA VAL A 215 -21.97 -7.19 -18.88
C VAL A 215 -21.29 -7.03 -20.24
N ILE A 216 -20.21 -6.24 -20.29
CA ILE A 216 -19.40 -6.02 -21.50
C ILE A 216 -18.40 -7.16 -21.68
N ALA A 217 -17.81 -7.61 -20.57
CA ALA A 217 -16.86 -8.72 -20.57
C ALA A 217 -16.86 -9.46 -19.23
N GLU A 218 -16.65 -10.77 -19.32
CA GLU A 218 -16.35 -11.65 -18.20
C GLU A 218 -15.19 -12.56 -18.61
N ASP A 219 -14.12 -12.60 -17.81
CA ASP A 219 -13.02 -13.53 -18.02
C ASP A 219 -12.42 -13.97 -16.67
N SER A 220 -12.47 -15.27 -16.39
CA SER A 220 -11.96 -15.88 -15.15
C SER A 220 -12.46 -15.20 -13.87
N GLY A 221 -13.70 -14.70 -13.84
CA GLY A 221 -14.26 -14.03 -12.66
C GLY A 221 -13.90 -12.54 -12.54
N VAL A 222 -13.23 -11.98 -13.54
CA VAL A 222 -13.11 -10.53 -13.75
C VAL A 222 -14.28 -10.06 -14.60
N TYR A 223 -15.04 -9.08 -14.11
CA TYR A 223 -16.22 -8.54 -14.77
C TYR A 223 -16.04 -7.07 -15.10
N LEU A 224 -16.45 -6.69 -16.30
CA LEU A 224 -16.67 -5.30 -16.70
C LEU A 224 -18.16 -5.10 -16.99
N PHE A 225 -18.78 -4.22 -16.22
CA PHE A 225 -20.15 -3.78 -16.42
C PHE A 225 -20.15 -2.37 -16.99
N ALA A 226 -21.03 -2.10 -17.96
CA ALA A 226 -21.33 -0.75 -18.43
C ALA A 226 -22.69 -0.30 -17.87
N ASN A 227 -22.75 0.95 -17.42
CA ASN A 227 -23.98 1.59 -16.99
C ASN A 227 -24.78 2.07 -18.22
N ARG A 228 -25.98 1.49 -18.41
CA ARG A 228 -26.84 1.75 -19.57
C ARG A 228 -27.33 3.20 -19.61
N GLU A 229 -27.69 3.76 -18.46
CA GLU A 229 -28.22 5.13 -18.38
C GLU A 229 -27.15 6.15 -18.77
N LYS A 230 -25.94 6.01 -18.21
CA LYS A 230 -24.80 6.88 -18.52
C LYS A 230 -24.40 6.83 -19.99
N ARG A 231 -24.43 5.65 -20.61
CA ARG A 231 -24.10 5.50 -22.03
C ARG A 231 -25.13 6.18 -22.94
N GLN A 232 -26.42 6.08 -22.60
CA GLN A 232 -27.47 6.77 -23.34
C GLN A 232 -27.38 8.30 -23.21
N GLU A 233 -27.02 8.82 -22.03
CA GLU A 233 -26.75 10.24 -21.83
C GLU A 233 -25.61 10.73 -22.74
N ALA A 234 -24.49 10.00 -22.77
CA ALA A 234 -23.34 10.33 -23.62
C ALA A 234 -23.70 10.30 -25.13
N GLU A 235 -24.46 9.29 -25.58
CA GLU A 235 -24.92 9.18 -26.97
C GLU A 235 -25.86 10.35 -27.37
N GLN A 236 -26.68 10.85 -26.43
CA GLN A 236 -27.57 11.98 -26.67
C GLN A 236 -26.83 13.33 -26.70
N GLU A 237 -25.79 13.50 -25.86
CA GLU A 237 -24.95 14.71 -25.87
C GLU A 237 -24.09 14.83 -27.14
N ASP A 238 -23.66 13.71 -27.73
CA ASP A 238 -22.87 13.69 -28.97
C ASP A 238 -23.70 13.89 -30.25
N ALA A 239 -25.02 13.63 -30.20
CA ALA A 239 -25.92 13.74 -31.34
C ALA A 239 -26.02 15.14 -31.99
N PRO A 240 -26.11 16.27 -31.26
CA PRO A 240 -26.22 17.60 -31.88
C PRO A 240 -24.95 18.04 -32.60
N LEU A 241 -23.75 17.63 -32.16
CA LEU A 241 -22.47 18.03 -32.75
C LEU A 241 -22.23 17.43 -34.15
N GLN A 242 -22.83 16.27 -34.46
CA GLN A 242 -22.74 15.67 -35.80
C GLN A 242 -23.68 16.33 -36.80
N SER A 243 -24.80 16.89 -36.35
CA SER A 243 -25.80 17.52 -37.24
C SER A 243 -25.37 18.88 -37.79
N ASP A 244 -24.51 19.61 -37.07
CA ASP A 244 -23.96 20.89 -37.54
C ASP A 244 -22.80 20.71 -38.53
N ARG A 245 -22.00 19.63 -38.39
CA ARG A 245 -20.94 19.31 -39.37
C ARG A 245 -21.51 18.87 -40.73
N ALA A 246 -22.68 18.25 -40.75
CA ALA A 246 -23.36 17.84 -41.99
C ALA A 246 -24.04 19.02 -42.75
N ARG A 247 -24.06 20.24 -42.19
CA ARG A 247 -24.60 21.45 -42.84
C ARG A 247 -23.54 22.39 -43.38
N SER A 248 -22.26 22.07 -43.19
CA SER A 248 -21.12 22.87 -43.63
C SER A 248 -20.38 22.33 -44.87
N ASP A 249 -20.86 21.21 -45.45
CA ASP A 249 -20.42 20.65 -46.73
C ASP A 249 -21.52 20.81 -47.80
#